data_AF-A0A8T6IAP9-F1
#
_entry.id   AF-A0A8T6IAP9-F1
#
_cell.length_a   1.000
_cell.length_b   1.000
_cell.length_c   1.000
_cell.angle_alpha   90.00
_cell.angle_beta   90.00
_cell.angle_gamma   90.00
#
_symmetry.space_group_name_H-M   'P 1'
#
loop_
_entity.id
_entity.type
_entity.pdbx_description
1 polymer ?
#
loop_
_entity_poly.entity_id
_entity_poly.type
_entity_poly.pdbx_seq_one_letter_code
_entity_poly.pdbx_strand_id
1 'polypeptide(L)'
;MRSLLAVMAFGLAVAAHGESRVVFGSFESAWYAERQATAVADALDIVTEVVSFDAGGLLRHRVVGPVLPEAEARALRDVAVRRDWPGAWLLHGVPAAVAAAPPPRESSVDRPTPDVPVAEPAGPAEDAGPADLAGRGLTLRSAADLTEAIVVPRYADRDLDVVLDGVLDEAVWAETPGYDGMRVIQPDTLVEPRYRTVVRYLYTERGLYVGAWMEQPPETLLARLSSRDEHINRDNFGITLDTSGEGLYGFWFTINLGGTVMDGKVEPERQFTVEWDGPWESATAELSDGWSAEVFLPWSMLSMPAVTDDREMGIWVDRQVAHIDERWSWPALPFTAARFLSAFGRLKVPGVAPRQELSLFPYASATFDQVGNDEEANVGLDVFWRPSTAFQVTGAVNPDFGAVESDDVVINLTARETYFPEKRLFFL
;
A
#
# COMPACT_ATOMS: atom_id res chain seq x y z
N MET A 1 -5.07 -31.60 -61.49
CA MET A 1 -3.83 -32.40 -61.66
C MET A 1 -2.82 -31.88 -60.64
N ARG A 2 -2.54 -32.68 -59.59
CA ARG A 2 -1.42 -32.62 -58.61
C ARG A 2 -1.24 -31.33 -57.78
N SER A 3 -0.87 -31.30 -56.50
CA SER A 3 -0.83 -32.18 -55.32
C SER A 3 -0.16 -31.33 -54.22
N LEU A 4 -0.74 -31.31 -52.99
CA LEU A 4 -0.08 -31.30 -51.67
C LEU A 4 1.27 -30.58 -51.45
N LEU A 5 1.36 -29.65 -50.49
CA LEU A 5 1.78 -29.88 -49.09
C LEU A 5 1.97 -28.53 -48.35
N ALA A 6 1.39 -28.41 -47.16
CA ALA A 6 1.78 -27.43 -46.15
C ALA A 6 3.09 -27.87 -45.48
N VAL A 7 3.97 -26.92 -45.15
CA VAL A 7 5.15 -27.16 -44.31
C VAL A 7 5.13 -26.16 -43.15
N MET A 8 4.85 -26.71 -41.96
CA MET A 8 5.20 -26.11 -40.68
C MET A 8 6.71 -25.92 -40.59
N ALA A 9 7.15 -24.71 -40.23
CA ALA A 9 8.53 -24.49 -39.79
C ALA A 9 8.63 -24.83 -38.30
N PHE A 10 8.94 -26.10 -38.00
CA PHE A 10 9.51 -26.52 -36.72
C PHE A 10 10.97 -26.05 -36.68
N GLY A 11 11.28 -25.06 -35.85
CA GLY A 11 12.66 -24.76 -35.48
C GLY A 11 13.12 -25.78 -34.43
N LEU A 12 13.83 -26.82 -34.88
CA LEU A 12 14.58 -27.72 -34.01
C LEU A 12 15.69 -26.93 -33.30
N ALA A 13 15.51 -26.69 -32.01
CA ALA A 13 16.63 -26.39 -31.12
C ALA A 13 17.43 -27.68 -30.89
N VAL A 14 18.72 -27.64 -31.22
CA VAL A 14 19.66 -28.68 -30.81
C VAL A 14 19.82 -28.56 -29.29
N ALA A 15 19.27 -29.52 -28.55
CA ALA A 15 19.45 -29.62 -27.11
C ALA A 15 20.92 -29.88 -26.78
N ALA A 16 21.58 -28.93 -26.12
CA ALA A 16 22.80 -29.22 -25.38
C ALA A 16 22.40 -30.05 -24.15
N HIS A 17 22.63 -31.37 -24.22
CA HIS A 17 22.34 -32.29 -23.13
C HIS A 17 23.36 -32.13 -22.00
N GLY A 18 22.89 -31.75 -20.80
CA GLY A 18 23.63 -31.99 -19.55
C GLY A 18 23.55 -30.88 -18.50
N GLU A 19 23.16 -29.66 -18.88
CA GLU A 19 23.19 -28.49 -17.99
C GLU A 19 21.78 -28.01 -17.62
N SER A 20 21.59 -27.77 -16.32
CA SER A 20 20.33 -27.34 -15.71
C SER A 20 20.58 -26.21 -14.71
N ARG A 21 19.56 -25.39 -14.46
CA ARG A 21 19.55 -24.39 -13.38
C ARG A 21 18.45 -24.72 -12.39
N VAL A 22 18.65 -24.36 -11.12
CA VAL A 22 17.59 -24.38 -10.12
C VAL A 22 16.87 -23.04 -10.15
N VAL A 23 15.55 -23.05 -10.23
CA VAL A 23 14.69 -21.87 -10.08
C VAL A 23 14.17 -21.87 -8.65
N PHE A 24 14.45 -20.80 -7.90
CA PHE A 24 14.07 -20.65 -6.49
C PHE A 24 12.73 -19.92 -6.31
N GLY A 25 12.29 -19.18 -7.33
CA GLY A 25 11.01 -18.48 -7.36
C GLY A 25 10.78 -17.74 -8.68
N SER A 26 9.53 -17.34 -8.91
CA SER A 26 9.13 -16.46 -10.02
C SER A 26 8.23 -15.36 -9.45
N PHE A 27 8.56 -14.11 -9.76
CA PHE A 27 7.98 -12.93 -9.11
C PHE A 27 7.51 -11.92 -10.16
N GLU A 28 6.58 -11.05 -9.78
CA GLU A 28 6.07 -9.97 -10.65
C GLU A 28 6.95 -8.73 -10.58
N SER A 29 7.55 -8.45 -9.42
CA SER A 29 8.50 -7.35 -9.23
C SER A 29 9.94 -7.80 -9.44
N ALA A 30 10.70 -7.01 -10.22
CA ALA A 30 12.14 -7.21 -10.43
C ALA A 30 12.93 -7.02 -9.15
N TRP A 31 12.64 -5.94 -8.41
CA TRP A 31 13.25 -5.66 -7.10
C TRP A 31 13.05 -6.80 -6.10
N TYR A 32 11.83 -7.35 -6.03
CA TYR A 32 11.56 -8.46 -5.11
C TYR A 32 12.33 -9.71 -5.52
N ALA A 33 12.45 -9.98 -6.83
CA ALA A 33 13.29 -11.05 -7.33
C ALA A 33 14.77 -10.84 -6.97
N GLU A 34 15.31 -9.61 -7.02
CA GLU A 34 16.69 -9.32 -6.63
C GLU A 34 16.94 -9.51 -5.12
N ARG A 35 16.00 -9.11 -4.27
CA ARG A 35 16.08 -9.39 -2.82
C ARG A 35 16.05 -10.89 -2.54
N GLN A 36 15.15 -11.62 -3.19
CA GLN A 36 15.08 -13.07 -3.06
C GLN A 36 16.34 -13.76 -3.62
N ALA A 37 16.93 -13.24 -4.69
CA ALA A 37 18.21 -13.70 -5.20
C ALA A 37 19.32 -13.54 -4.15
N THR A 38 19.44 -12.36 -3.53
CA THR A 38 20.42 -12.10 -2.47
C THR A 38 20.23 -13.03 -1.27
N ALA A 39 18.99 -13.20 -0.81
CA ALA A 39 18.68 -14.11 0.31
C ALA A 39 19.03 -15.57 0.00
N VAL A 40 18.75 -16.04 -1.23
CA VAL A 40 19.13 -17.38 -1.68
C VAL A 40 20.66 -17.52 -1.77
N ALA A 41 21.33 -16.52 -2.34
CA ALA A 41 22.78 -16.50 -2.51
C ALA A 41 23.50 -16.62 -1.17
N ASP A 42 23.10 -15.81 -0.19
CA ASP A 42 23.71 -15.80 1.15
C ASP A 42 23.42 -17.10 1.91
N ALA A 43 22.18 -17.59 1.83
CA ALA A 43 21.80 -18.77 2.61
C ALA A 43 22.37 -20.07 2.05
N LEU A 44 22.48 -20.19 0.72
CA LEU A 44 22.95 -21.41 0.06
C LEU A 44 24.43 -21.33 -0.36
N ASP A 45 25.08 -20.18 -0.17
CA ASP A 45 26.46 -19.90 -0.61
C ASP A 45 26.66 -20.18 -2.11
N ILE A 46 25.77 -19.61 -2.93
CA ILE A 46 25.76 -19.78 -4.40
C ILE A 46 25.61 -18.44 -5.12
N VAL A 47 26.00 -18.39 -6.38
CA VAL A 47 25.69 -17.25 -7.25
C VAL A 47 24.27 -17.41 -7.80
N THR A 48 23.46 -16.37 -7.64
CA THR A 48 22.11 -16.28 -8.21
C THR A 48 22.01 -15.16 -9.23
N GLU A 49 21.09 -15.29 -10.17
CA GLU A 49 20.79 -14.28 -11.18
C GLU A 49 19.26 -14.11 -11.28
N VAL A 50 18.81 -12.92 -11.62
CA VAL A 50 17.41 -12.65 -11.96
C VAL A 50 17.26 -12.63 -13.48
N VAL A 51 16.37 -13.47 -14.00
CA VAL A 51 16.07 -13.55 -15.44
C VAL A 51 14.62 -13.14 -15.68
N SER A 52 14.44 -12.08 -16.45
CA SER A 52 13.12 -11.60 -16.88
C SER A 52 12.62 -12.39 -18.10
N PHE A 53 11.34 -12.75 -18.13
CA PHE A 53 10.71 -13.45 -19.25
C PHE A 53 9.23 -13.07 -19.37
N ASP A 54 8.71 -13.12 -20.59
CA ASP A 54 7.27 -12.98 -20.84
C ASP A 54 6.57 -14.30 -20.54
N ALA A 55 5.51 -14.24 -19.75
CA ALA A 55 4.66 -15.38 -19.39
C ALA A 55 3.21 -15.09 -19.78
N GLY A 56 2.92 -15.06 -21.09
CA GLY A 56 1.57 -14.84 -21.60
C GLY A 56 1.15 -13.37 -21.55
N GLY A 57 2.06 -12.46 -21.92
CA GLY A 57 1.84 -11.01 -21.90
C GLY A 57 2.10 -10.34 -20.55
N LEU A 58 2.53 -11.10 -19.54
CA LEU A 58 2.94 -10.58 -18.24
C LEU A 58 4.44 -10.79 -18.06
N LEU A 59 5.16 -9.70 -17.78
CA LEU A 59 6.58 -9.74 -17.44
C LEU A 59 6.75 -10.40 -16.07
N ARG A 60 7.61 -11.41 -15.99
CA ARG A 60 7.94 -12.12 -14.75
C ARG A 60 9.45 -12.18 -14.57
N HIS A 61 9.89 -12.22 -13.32
CA HIS A 61 11.30 -12.26 -12.93
C HIS A 61 11.60 -13.54 -12.15
N ARG A 62 12.51 -14.37 -12.66
CA ARG A 62 12.91 -15.63 -12.05
C ARG A 62 14.24 -15.51 -11.33
N VAL A 63 14.30 -16.00 -10.10
CA VAL A 63 15.57 -16.20 -9.38
C VAL A 63 16.12 -17.56 -9.76
N VAL A 64 17.28 -17.57 -10.43
CA VAL A 64 17.94 -18.77 -10.93
C VAL A 64 19.33 -18.93 -10.34
N GLY A 65 19.67 -20.15 -9.93
CA GLY A 65 21.01 -20.51 -9.47
C GLY A 65 22.02 -20.64 -10.62
N PRO A 66 23.24 -21.10 -10.35
CA PRO A 66 24.25 -21.28 -11.38
C PRO A 66 23.83 -22.37 -12.38
N VAL A 67 24.42 -22.32 -13.58
CA VAL A 67 24.34 -23.43 -14.54
C VAL A 67 25.20 -24.57 -14.02
N LEU A 68 24.58 -25.73 -13.77
CA LEU A 68 25.22 -26.91 -13.16
C LEU A 68 24.92 -28.16 -13.98
N PRO A 69 25.78 -29.20 -13.91
CA PRO A 69 25.42 -30.53 -14.35
C PRO A 69 24.12 -31.00 -13.68
N GLU A 70 23.28 -31.71 -14.42
CA GLU A 70 21.93 -32.08 -13.98
C GLU A 70 21.88 -32.80 -12.60
N ALA A 71 22.88 -33.62 -12.29
CA ALA A 71 23.00 -34.28 -10.98
C ALA A 71 23.25 -33.30 -9.83
N GLU A 72 24.08 -32.28 -10.05
CA GLU A 72 24.40 -31.23 -9.08
C GLU A 72 23.23 -30.26 -8.93
N ALA A 73 22.56 -29.90 -10.02
CA ALA A 73 21.34 -29.09 -9.98
C ALA A 73 20.23 -29.78 -9.16
N ARG A 74 20.05 -31.10 -9.32
CA ARG A 74 19.12 -31.90 -8.50
C ARG A 74 19.48 -31.85 -7.02
N ALA A 75 20.76 -32.02 -6.69
CA ALA A 75 21.24 -31.95 -5.31
C ALA A 75 20.99 -30.56 -4.69
N LEU A 76 21.27 -29.48 -5.43
CA LEU A 76 21.01 -28.11 -4.99
C LEU A 76 19.52 -27.85 -4.77
N ARG A 77 18.65 -28.28 -5.70
CA ARG A 77 17.19 -28.20 -5.54
C ARG A 77 16.71 -28.93 -4.29
N ASP A 78 17.23 -30.14 -4.03
CA ASP A 78 16.85 -30.91 -2.86
C ASP A 78 17.30 -30.24 -1.54
N VAL A 79 18.44 -29.54 -1.54
CA VAL A 79 18.88 -28.71 -0.40
C VAL A 79 17.96 -27.50 -0.23
N ALA A 80 17.60 -26.82 -1.32
CA ALA A 80 16.71 -25.65 -1.30
C ALA A 80 15.33 -25.98 -0.74
N VAL A 81 14.74 -27.10 -1.20
CA VAL A 81 13.41 -27.57 -0.75
C VAL A 81 13.39 -27.98 0.73
N ARG A 82 14.51 -28.50 1.26
CA ARG A 82 14.63 -28.85 2.69
C ARG A 82 14.86 -27.64 3.61
N ARG A 83 15.15 -26.47 3.04
CA ARG A 83 15.28 -25.20 3.75
C ARG A 83 14.04 -24.36 3.47
N ASP A 84 14.22 -23.09 3.18
CA ASP A 84 13.13 -22.12 3.09
C ASP A 84 12.57 -21.94 1.66
N TRP A 85 12.97 -22.78 0.69
CA TRP A 85 12.49 -22.72 -0.71
C TRP A 85 11.76 -24.00 -1.14
N PRO A 86 10.58 -24.31 -0.57
CA PRO A 86 9.83 -25.52 -0.90
C PRO A 86 9.37 -25.57 -2.36
N GLY A 87 9.28 -24.42 -3.03
CA GLY A 87 8.88 -24.28 -4.43
C GLY A 87 10.02 -24.44 -5.44
N ALA A 88 11.25 -24.76 -5.04
CA ALA A 88 12.38 -24.80 -5.96
C ALA A 88 12.26 -25.96 -6.99
N TRP A 89 12.48 -25.65 -8.27
CA TRP A 89 12.35 -26.61 -9.38
C TRP A 89 13.49 -26.48 -10.42
N LEU A 90 13.60 -27.44 -11.34
CA LEU A 90 14.69 -27.51 -12.32
C LEU A 90 14.29 -26.96 -13.69
N LEU A 91 15.05 -25.98 -14.17
CA LEU A 91 14.98 -25.48 -15.53
C LEU A 91 16.03 -26.20 -16.40
N HIS A 92 15.56 -26.90 -17.43
CA HIS A 92 16.39 -27.69 -18.34
C HIS A 92 16.61 -26.93 -19.66
N GLY A 93 17.81 -27.06 -20.25
CA GLY A 93 18.07 -26.62 -21.63
C GLY A 93 18.16 -25.11 -21.82
N VAL A 94 19.03 -24.44 -21.05
CA VAL A 94 19.25 -22.99 -21.14
C VAL A 94 20.15 -22.66 -22.35
N PRO A 95 19.73 -21.82 -23.33
CA PRO A 95 20.63 -21.31 -24.35
C PRO A 95 21.62 -20.31 -23.73
N ALA A 96 22.89 -20.36 -24.13
CA ALA A 96 23.90 -19.36 -23.77
C ALA A 96 23.45 -17.96 -24.23
N ALA A 97 23.59 -16.97 -23.34
CA ALA A 97 23.08 -15.61 -23.47
C ALA A 97 23.40 -14.90 -24.81
N VAL A 98 22.45 -14.10 -25.30
CA VAL A 98 22.73 -13.05 -26.29
C VAL A 98 22.79 -11.71 -25.58
N ALA A 99 24.00 -11.15 -25.59
CA ALA A 99 24.30 -9.79 -25.20
C ALA A 99 23.62 -8.76 -26.12
N ALA A 100 23.20 -7.65 -25.50
CA ALA A 100 22.93 -6.32 -26.05
C ALA A 100 21.96 -6.18 -27.24
N ALA A 101 20.90 -5.40 -27.02
CA ALA A 101 20.02 -4.87 -28.07
C ALA A 101 19.92 -3.32 -27.94
N PRO A 102 19.68 -2.60 -29.06
CA PRO A 102 20.16 -1.24 -29.36
C PRO A 102 19.22 -0.12 -28.85
N PRO A 103 19.60 1.17 -28.98
CA PRO A 103 18.69 2.25 -28.60
C PRO A 103 17.40 2.20 -29.42
N PRO A 104 16.23 2.49 -28.82
CA PRO A 104 14.96 2.39 -29.52
C PRO A 104 14.88 3.45 -30.62
N ARG A 105 14.55 3.00 -31.84
CA ARG A 105 14.04 3.87 -32.89
C ARG A 105 12.57 4.15 -32.60
N GLU A 106 12.22 5.43 -32.66
CA GLU A 106 10.85 5.92 -32.62
C GLU A 106 10.00 5.30 -33.75
N SER A 107 8.89 4.67 -33.35
CA SER A 107 7.71 4.57 -34.19
C SER A 107 6.49 4.74 -33.30
N SER A 108 5.88 5.91 -33.44
CA SER A 108 4.61 6.36 -32.89
C SER A 108 3.46 5.42 -33.28
N VAL A 109 2.80 4.82 -32.29
CA VAL A 109 1.36 4.57 -32.32
C VAL A 109 0.82 4.82 -30.91
N ASP A 110 -0.04 5.83 -30.85
CA ASP A 110 -0.64 6.45 -29.68
C ASP A 110 -1.89 5.67 -29.24
N ARG A 111 -1.90 5.19 -27.99
CA ARG A 111 -3.12 4.90 -27.21
C ARG A 111 -2.85 5.14 -25.73
N PRO A 112 -3.74 5.86 -25.02
CA PRO A 112 -3.53 6.26 -23.64
C PRO A 112 -3.91 5.12 -22.69
N THR A 113 -2.99 4.80 -21.78
CA THR A 113 -3.23 4.00 -20.57
C THR A 113 -3.10 4.97 -19.39
N PRO A 114 -4.05 5.03 -18.45
CA PRO A 114 -3.86 5.80 -17.22
C PRO A 114 -2.85 5.06 -16.34
N ASP A 115 -1.68 5.66 -16.14
CA ASP A 115 -0.69 5.23 -15.16
C ASP A 115 -1.26 5.43 -13.75
N VAL A 116 -1.45 4.33 -13.01
CA VAL A 116 -1.49 4.34 -11.55
C VAL A 116 -0.13 3.81 -11.10
N PRO A 117 0.75 4.64 -10.51
CA PRO A 117 2.02 4.15 -10.00
C PRO A 117 1.77 3.38 -8.70
N VAL A 118 2.01 2.07 -8.74
CA VAL A 118 2.31 1.29 -7.53
C VAL A 118 3.78 1.56 -7.24
N ALA A 119 4.06 2.32 -6.18
CA ALA A 119 5.43 2.63 -5.76
C ALA A 119 6.17 1.33 -5.39
N GLU A 120 7.32 1.09 -6.03
CA GLU A 120 8.26 0.05 -5.59
C GLU A 120 8.89 0.46 -4.26
N PRO A 121 9.06 -0.45 -3.30
CA PRO A 121 9.76 -0.15 -2.05
C PRO A 121 11.22 0.22 -2.34
N ALA A 122 11.61 1.42 -1.90
CA ALA A 122 12.97 1.92 -2.01
C ALA A 122 13.96 0.94 -1.35
N GLY A 123 15.10 0.72 -2.01
CA GLY A 123 16.27 0.09 -1.39
C GLY A 123 16.79 0.94 -0.22
N PRO A 124 17.75 0.43 0.59
CA PRO A 124 18.29 1.17 1.72
C PRO A 124 18.83 2.52 1.21
N ALA A 125 18.15 3.60 1.60
CA ALA A 125 18.52 4.97 1.21
C ALA A 125 19.90 5.32 1.79
N GLU A 126 20.69 6.06 1.02
CA GLU A 126 21.89 6.70 1.54
C GLU A 126 21.50 7.73 2.61
N ASP A 127 21.87 7.40 3.84
CA ASP A 127 21.78 8.12 5.11
C ASP A 127 21.79 9.66 4.98
N ALA A 128 20.59 10.27 4.88
CA ALA A 128 20.37 11.57 5.49
C ALA A 128 20.43 11.34 7.02
N GLY A 129 21.64 11.42 7.57
CA GLY A 129 21.93 10.93 8.92
C GLY A 129 20.97 11.44 10.02
N PRO A 130 20.84 10.68 11.13
CA PRO A 130 19.82 10.84 12.19
C PRO A 130 19.87 12.17 12.98
N ALA A 131 20.79 13.08 12.65
CA ALA A 131 20.97 14.35 13.34
C ALA A 131 20.18 15.52 12.72
N ASP A 132 19.74 15.44 11.45
CA ASP A 132 19.22 16.62 10.75
C ASP A 132 17.72 16.86 11.01
N LEU A 133 16.90 15.80 11.10
CA LEU A 133 15.47 15.91 11.45
C LEU A 133 15.23 16.23 12.94
N ALA A 134 16.16 15.85 13.81
CA ALA A 134 16.14 16.21 15.23
C ALA A 134 16.69 17.62 15.51
N GLY A 135 17.50 18.18 14.60
CA GLY A 135 18.39 19.32 14.88
C GLY A 135 18.07 20.66 14.23
N ARG A 136 17.32 20.71 13.11
CA ARG A 136 17.11 21.98 12.37
C ARG A 136 15.63 22.30 12.15
N GLY A 137 15.06 23.05 13.10
CA GLY A 137 13.79 23.77 12.89
C GLY A 137 12.59 23.29 13.73
N LEU A 138 12.73 23.41 15.06
CA LEU A 138 11.76 23.93 16.04
C LEU A 138 10.27 23.95 15.62
N THR A 139 9.36 23.27 16.30
CA THR A 139 8.98 23.51 17.70
C THR A 139 8.19 22.29 18.19
N LEU A 140 8.77 21.46 19.06
CA LEU A 140 8.02 20.40 19.73
C LEU A 140 7.12 21.06 20.76
N ARG A 141 5.88 21.34 20.40
CA ARG A 141 4.85 21.57 21.41
C ARG A 141 4.50 20.20 21.96
N SER A 142 4.74 19.99 23.25
CA SER A 142 4.11 18.88 23.95
C SER A 142 2.60 19.04 23.78
N ALA A 143 1.97 18.03 23.23
CA ALA A 143 0.56 18.01 22.94
C ALA A 143 -0.29 17.97 24.24
N ALA A 144 0.36 17.81 25.40
CA ALA A 144 -0.22 18.02 26.72
C ALA A 144 -0.64 19.48 27.00
N ASP A 145 -0.09 20.46 26.27
CA ASP A 145 -0.43 21.88 26.39
C ASP A 145 -1.45 22.36 25.34
N LEU A 146 -1.92 21.48 24.44
CA LEU A 146 -2.85 21.84 23.36
C LEU A 146 -4.30 21.77 23.84
N THR A 147 -4.75 22.79 24.57
CA THR A 147 -6.19 23.11 24.69
C THR A 147 -6.72 23.83 23.44
N GLU A 148 -5.82 24.31 22.58
CA GLU A 148 -6.13 25.02 21.33
C GLU A 148 -5.98 24.09 20.10
N ALA A 149 -6.75 24.37 19.06
CA ALA A 149 -6.72 23.60 17.81
C ALA A 149 -5.36 23.69 17.10
N ILE A 150 -4.87 22.57 16.58
CA ILE A 150 -3.71 22.50 15.68
C ILE A 150 -4.09 23.18 14.36
N VAL A 151 -3.51 24.33 14.08
CA VAL A 151 -3.69 25.02 12.79
C VAL A 151 -2.74 24.39 11.78
N VAL A 152 -3.30 23.71 10.78
CA VAL A 152 -2.50 23.05 9.75
C VAL A 152 -2.03 24.10 8.73
N PRO A 153 -0.73 24.13 8.36
CA PRO A 153 -0.25 24.99 7.28
C PRO A 153 -0.80 24.54 5.92
N ARG A 154 -1.19 25.51 5.10
CA ARG A 154 -1.61 25.31 3.71
C ARG A 154 -0.44 25.58 2.77
N TYR A 155 -0.24 24.68 1.82
CA TYR A 155 0.67 24.88 0.69
C TYR A 155 -0.12 24.84 -0.61
N ALA A 156 0.37 25.51 -1.66
CA ALA A 156 -0.20 25.36 -2.98
C ALA A 156 0.35 24.08 -3.62
N ASP A 157 -0.48 23.35 -4.39
CA ASP A 157 -0.06 22.11 -5.05
C ASP A 157 1.22 22.28 -5.89
N ARG A 158 1.41 23.45 -6.50
CA ARG A 158 2.58 23.76 -7.34
C ARG A 158 3.89 23.89 -6.55
N ASP A 159 3.78 24.18 -5.26
CA ASP A 159 4.89 24.46 -4.35
C ASP A 159 5.20 23.23 -3.47
N LEU A 160 4.42 22.15 -3.60
CA LEU A 160 4.58 20.91 -2.87
C LEU A 160 5.11 19.81 -3.81
N ASP A 161 6.37 19.44 -3.61
CA ASP A 161 7.03 18.31 -4.28
C ASP A 161 7.30 17.23 -3.23
N VAL A 162 6.23 16.54 -2.80
CA VAL A 162 6.30 15.42 -1.86
C VAL A 162 6.14 14.14 -2.65
N VAL A 163 7.12 13.25 -2.52
CA VAL A 163 7.08 11.91 -3.09
C VAL A 163 6.79 10.95 -1.94
N LEU A 164 5.63 10.29 -1.97
CA LEU A 164 5.25 9.36 -0.91
C LEU A 164 6.09 8.07 -1.01
N ASP A 165 7.29 8.10 -0.44
CA ASP A 165 8.19 6.96 -0.33
C ASP A 165 8.42 6.52 1.12
N GLY A 166 7.85 7.27 2.07
CA GLY A 166 7.89 6.98 3.49
C GLY A 166 9.08 7.63 4.19
N VAL A 167 9.95 8.35 3.47
CA VAL A 167 11.11 9.09 4.00
C VAL A 167 10.73 10.57 4.09
N LEU A 168 10.93 11.19 5.24
CA LEU A 168 10.58 12.59 5.47
C LEU A 168 11.75 13.53 5.14
N ASP A 169 12.32 13.43 3.94
CA ASP A 169 13.52 14.19 3.55
C ASP A 169 13.24 15.48 2.76
N GLU A 170 12.00 15.68 2.30
CA GLU A 170 11.64 16.88 1.56
C GLU A 170 11.60 18.12 2.44
N ALA A 171 11.99 19.26 1.85
CA ALA A 171 12.15 20.52 2.57
C ALA A 171 10.88 20.95 3.34
N VAL A 172 9.69 20.64 2.80
CA VAL A 172 8.41 21.01 3.41
C VAL A 172 8.21 20.34 4.77
N TRP A 173 8.73 19.12 4.97
CA TRP A 173 8.63 18.41 6.23
C TRP A 173 9.50 19.06 7.31
N ALA A 174 10.67 19.59 6.93
CA ALA A 174 11.52 20.34 7.83
C ALA A 174 10.88 21.67 8.27
N GLU A 175 10.17 22.35 7.37
CA GLU A 175 9.51 23.64 7.65
C GLU A 175 8.18 23.52 8.41
N THR A 176 7.48 22.39 8.27
CA THR A 176 6.16 22.17 8.86
C THR A 176 6.26 21.82 10.34
N PRO A 177 5.54 22.48 11.28
CA PRO A 177 5.64 22.17 12.71
C PRO A 177 5.38 20.70 13.05
N GLY A 178 6.22 20.13 13.91
CA GLY A 178 6.06 18.77 14.46
C GLY A 178 5.40 18.75 15.83
N TYR A 179 4.50 17.80 16.04
CA TYR A 179 3.72 17.60 17.25
C TYR A 179 4.09 16.27 17.91
N ASP A 180 4.38 16.32 19.21
CA ASP A 180 4.72 15.16 20.05
C ASP A 180 3.95 15.31 21.37
N GLY A 181 3.63 14.22 22.06
CA GLY A 181 2.83 14.27 23.29
C GLY A 181 1.83 13.12 23.42
N MET A 182 2.14 11.99 22.79
CA MET A 182 1.39 10.76 23.02
C MET A 182 1.51 10.32 24.49
N ARG A 183 0.54 9.54 24.96
CA ARG A 183 0.61 8.84 26.26
C ARG A 183 0.33 7.37 26.06
N VAL A 184 0.86 6.55 26.95
CA VAL A 184 0.58 5.11 26.95
C VAL A 184 -0.88 4.87 27.33
N ILE A 185 -1.68 4.40 26.36
CA ILE A 185 -3.11 4.12 26.50
C ILE A 185 -3.42 2.63 26.60
N GLN A 186 -2.48 1.77 26.20
CA GLN A 186 -2.50 0.34 26.44
C GLN A 186 -1.09 -0.11 26.85
N PRO A 187 -0.90 -0.66 28.07
CA PRO A 187 -1.87 -0.63 29.18
C PRO A 187 -2.23 0.81 29.59
N ASP A 188 -3.42 1.01 30.15
CA ASP A 188 -3.95 2.32 30.57
C ASP A 188 -3.16 2.89 31.77
N THR A 189 -1.97 3.40 31.50
CA THR A 189 -1.02 3.93 32.49
C THR A 189 -0.87 5.45 32.37
N LEU A 190 -1.15 6.00 31.18
CA LEU A 190 -1.09 7.42 30.84
C LEU A 190 0.28 8.06 31.13
N VAL A 191 1.34 7.26 31.20
CA VAL A 191 2.71 7.73 31.39
C VAL A 191 3.27 8.26 30.06
N GLU A 192 4.38 9.00 30.16
CA GLU A 192 5.15 9.40 28.99
C GLU A 192 5.74 8.15 28.30
N PRO A 193 5.58 8.02 26.98
CA PRO A 193 6.18 6.94 26.20
C PRO A 193 7.71 6.88 26.30
N ARG A 194 8.27 5.68 26.08
CA ARG A 194 9.71 5.46 26.10
C ARG A 194 10.44 6.10 24.92
N TYR A 195 9.79 6.15 23.76
CA TYR A 195 10.34 6.70 22.52
C TYR A 195 9.44 7.81 22.02
N ARG A 196 10.03 8.74 21.27
CA ARG A 196 9.28 9.88 20.74
C ARG A 196 8.52 9.52 19.47
N THR A 197 7.41 10.22 19.26
CA THR A 197 6.65 10.18 18.00
C THR A 197 6.35 11.62 17.60
N VAL A 198 6.91 12.05 16.47
CA VAL A 198 6.72 13.39 15.94
C VAL A 198 5.84 13.32 14.70
N VAL A 199 4.64 13.89 14.80
CA VAL A 199 3.68 13.93 13.70
C VAL A 199 3.62 15.35 13.12
N ARG A 200 3.66 15.46 11.80
CA ARG A 200 3.56 16.70 11.04
C ARG A 200 2.33 16.63 10.17
N TYR A 201 1.62 17.76 10.07
CA TYR A 201 0.42 17.89 9.26
C TYR A 201 0.61 19.06 8.31
N LEU A 202 0.33 18.85 7.03
CA LEU A 202 0.23 19.91 6.04
C LEU A 202 -0.90 19.58 5.08
N TYR A 203 -1.43 20.57 4.36
CA TYR A 203 -2.44 20.26 3.34
C TYR A 203 -2.35 21.18 2.13
N THR A 204 -2.95 20.69 1.06
CA THR A 204 -3.11 21.44 -0.19
C THR A 204 -4.56 21.44 -0.65
N GLU A 205 -4.81 21.87 -1.89
CA GLU A 205 -6.16 21.81 -2.46
C GLU A 205 -6.61 20.38 -2.78
N ARG A 206 -5.67 19.44 -2.85
CA ARG A 206 -5.91 18.02 -3.12
C ARG A 206 -6.27 17.21 -1.88
N GLY A 207 -5.56 17.41 -0.78
CA GLY A 207 -5.71 16.57 0.40
C GLY A 207 -4.85 16.97 1.60
N LEU A 208 -5.00 16.20 2.67
CA LEU A 208 -4.18 16.26 3.88
C LEU A 208 -2.98 15.33 3.71
N TYR A 209 -1.80 15.83 4.06
CA TYR A 209 -0.58 15.04 4.18
C TYR A 209 -0.22 14.92 5.67
N VAL A 210 0.12 13.71 6.09
CA VAL A 210 0.55 13.39 7.44
C VAL A 210 1.88 12.67 7.37
N GLY A 211 2.91 13.28 7.94
CA GLY A 211 4.24 12.69 8.08
C GLY A 211 4.48 12.34 9.54
N ALA A 212 4.87 11.11 9.84
CA ALA A 212 5.15 10.67 11.19
C ALA A 212 6.56 10.08 11.26
N TRP A 213 7.40 10.63 12.13
CA TRP A 213 8.68 10.04 12.51
C TRP A 213 8.56 9.41 13.90
N MET A 214 9.02 8.17 14.03
CA MET A 214 8.78 7.32 15.18
C MET A 214 10.10 6.73 15.66
N GLU A 215 10.66 7.32 16.71
CA GLU A 215 11.91 6.87 17.32
C GLU A 215 11.75 5.43 17.83
N GLN A 216 12.68 4.55 17.50
CA GLN A 216 12.72 3.16 17.97
C GLN A 216 14.09 2.53 17.66
N PRO A 217 14.69 1.73 18.56
CA PRO A 217 15.91 1.02 18.22
C PRO A 217 15.69 0.07 17.02
N PRO A 218 16.53 0.09 15.97
CA PRO A 218 16.34 -0.70 14.75
C PRO A 218 16.14 -2.19 15.02
N GLU A 219 16.84 -2.76 16.00
CA GLU A 219 16.73 -4.17 16.39
C GLU A 219 15.38 -4.55 17.02
N THR A 220 14.57 -3.54 17.36
CA THR A 220 13.24 -3.73 17.94
C THR A 220 12.11 -3.47 16.97
N LEU A 221 12.42 -3.05 15.73
CA LEU A 221 11.43 -2.86 14.67
C LEU A 221 10.84 -4.20 14.25
N LEU A 222 9.52 -4.27 14.18
CA LEU A 222 8.77 -5.47 13.83
C LEU A 222 7.94 -5.26 12.56
N ALA A 223 8.62 -5.25 11.41
CA ALA A 223 8.03 -5.34 10.09
C ALA A 223 7.61 -6.80 9.80
N ARG A 224 6.35 -7.15 10.10
CA ARG A 224 5.81 -8.49 9.79
C ARG A 224 4.87 -8.41 8.59
N LEU A 225 5.28 -9.01 7.47
CA LEU A 225 4.38 -9.26 6.34
C LEU A 225 3.32 -10.28 6.75
N SER A 226 2.05 -9.91 6.62
CA SER A 226 0.90 -10.80 6.76
C SER A 226 0.00 -10.68 5.54
N SER A 227 -0.89 -11.64 5.34
CA SER A 227 -2.06 -11.46 4.47
C SER A 227 -2.91 -10.28 4.95
N ARG A 228 -3.70 -9.67 4.04
CA ARG A 228 -4.77 -8.70 4.38
C ARG A 228 -5.65 -9.33 5.48
N ASP A 229 -6.00 -8.54 6.50
CA ASP A 229 -6.94 -8.90 7.59
C ASP A 229 -6.45 -9.80 8.76
N GLU A 230 -5.15 -10.11 8.90
CA GLU A 230 -4.63 -10.76 10.12
C GLU A 230 -4.16 -9.76 11.20
N HIS A 231 -4.69 -9.89 12.43
CA HIS A 231 -4.19 -9.20 13.62
C HIS A 231 -2.85 -9.80 14.07
N ILE A 232 -1.75 -9.34 13.46
CA ILE A 232 -0.39 -9.67 13.88
C ILE A 232 0.17 -8.51 14.72
N ASN A 233 0.79 -8.82 15.85
CA ASN A 233 1.52 -7.81 16.62
C ASN A 233 2.68 -7.27 15.76
N ARG A 234 2.61 -6.02 15.33
CA ARG A 234 3.58 -5.33 14.47
C ARG A 234 3.54 -3.83 14.75
N ASP A 235 4.62 -3.15 14.42
CA ASP A 235 4.66 -1.70 14.58
C ASP A 235 3.68 -1.07 13.59
N ASN A 236 2.85 -0.14 14.08
CA ASN A 236 1.88 0.55 13.26
C ASN A 236 1.63 1.98 13.75
N PHE A 237 1.09 2.77 12.85
CA PHE A 237 0.67 4.14 13.08
C PHE A 237 -0.77 4.30 12.58
N GLY A 238 -1.62 4.83 13.45
CA GLY A 238 -3.04 5.04 13.19
C GLY A 238 -3.39 6.51 13.17
N ILE A 239 -4.32 6.86 12.29
CA ILE A 239 -4.91 8.19 12.14
C ILE A 239 -6.42 7.99 12.15
N THR A 240 -7.14 8.71 13.01
CA THR A 240 -8.60 8.76 12.98
C THR A 240 -9.07 10.20 12.87
N LEU A 241 -9.89 10.47 11.85
CA LEU A 241 -10.38 11.79 11.49
C LEU A 241 -11.90 11.85 11.64
N ASP A 242 -12.38 12.78 12.46
CA ASP A 242 -13.75 13.26 12.42
C ASP A 242 -13.79 14.51 11.53
N THR A 243 -14.27 14.33 10.30
CA THR A 243 -14.33 15.38 9.28
C THR A 243 -15.40 16.45 9.57
N SER A 244 -16.34 16.14 10.48
CA SER A 244 -17.41 17.05 10.92
C SER A 244 -16.99 17.92 12.10
N GLY A 245 -16.13 17.40 12.97
CA GLY A 245 -15.77 18.01 14.25
C GLY A 245 -16.86 17.88 15.34
N GLU A 246 -17.98 17.21 15.06
CA GLU A 246 -19.10 17.09 16.01
C GLU A 246 -19.09 15.78 16.81
N GLY A 247 -18.13 14.89 16.54
CA GLY A 247 -18.04 13.58 17.20
C GLY A 247 -19.11 12.58 16.75
N LEU A 248 -19.67 12.78 15.55
CA LEU A 248 -20.80 11.99 15.03
C LEU A 248 -20.38 10.82 14.13
N TYR A 249 -19.30 10.97 13.38
CA TYR A 249 -18.71 9.91 12.57
C TYR A 249 -17.26 10.27 12.26
N GLY A 250 -16.45 9.27 11.94
CA GLY A 250 -15.09 9.48 11.48
C GLY A 250 -14.58 8.37 10.58
N PHE A 251 -13.40 8.59 10.03
CA PHE A 251 -12.64 7.63 9.23
C PHE A 251 -11.36 7.29 9.97
N TRP A 252 -10.97 6.02 9.98
CA TRP A 252 -9.70 5.60 10.56
C TRP A 252 -8.84 4.92 9.49
N PHE A 253 -7.54 5.11 9.64
CA PHE A 253 -6.50 4.65 8.73
C PHE A 253 -5.38 4.10 9.60
N THR A 254 -4.89 2.90 9.31
CA THR A 254 -3.75 2.29 9.99
C THR A 254 -2.73 1.86 8.95
N ILE A 255 -1.49 2.27 9.15
CA ILE A 255 -0.36 1.92 8.32
C ILE A 255 0.61 1.13 9.19
N ASN A 256 0.97 -0.06 8.73
CA ASN A 256 1.92 -0.91 9.44
C ASN A 256 3.31 -0.75 8.84
N LEU A 257 4.34 -0.92 9.66
CA LEU A 257 5.70 -1.04 9.19
C LEU A 257 5.81 -2.23 8.21
N GLY A 258 6.16 -1.95 6.95
CA GLY A 258 6.09 -2.90 5.85
C GLY A 258 4.96 -2.63 4.84
N GLY A 259 4.27 -1.48 4.95
CA GLY A 259 3.39 -0.94 3.91
C GLY A 259 1.98 -1.54 3.85
N THR A 260 1.62 -2.44 4.77
CA THR A 260 0.24 -2.95 4.82
C THR A 260 -0.69 -1.94 5.47
N VAL A 261 -1.85 -1.72 4.86
CA VAL A 261 -2.82 -0.71 5.27
C VAL A 261 -4.14 -1.33 5.73
N MET A 262 -4.85 -0.63 6.60
CA MET A 262 -6.23 -0.93 6.99
C MET A 262 -6.99 0.39 7.14
N ASP A 263 -8.26 0.39 6.79
CA ASP A 263 -9.12 1.55 6.92
C ASP A 263 -10.55 1.16 7.28
N GLY A 264 -11.34 2.19 7.58
CA GLY A 264 -12.74 2.00 7.88
C GLY A 264 -13.39 3.24 8.49
N LYS A 265 -14.55 3.02 9.10
CA LYS A 265 -15.33 4.06 9.76
C LYS A 265 -15.38 3.87 11.27
N VAL A 266 -15.57 4.96 11.98
CA VAL A 266 -15.87 4.97 13.40
C VAL A 266 -17.18 5.71 13.64
N GLU A 267 -18.15 5.03 14.25
CA GLU A 267 -19.40 5.63 14.71
C GLU A 267 -19.20 6.27 16.11
N PRO A 268 -20.19 7.03 16.65
CA PRO A 268 -20.02 7.77 17.89
C PRO A 268 -19.38 6.99 19.03
N GLU A 269 -18.52 7.71 19.73
CA GLU A 269 -17.64 7.17 20.76
C GLU A 269 -16.64 6.16 20.22
N ARG A 270 -16.86 4.84 20.14
CA ARG A 270 -15.76 3.91 19.83
C ARG A 270 -16.19 2.65 19.05
N GLN A 271 -17.08 2.81 18.08
CA GLN A 271 -17.58 1.71 17.27
C GLN A 271 -16.88 1.68 15.91
N PHE A 272 -15.83 0.85 15.80
CA PHE A 272 -15.05 0.72 14.57
C PHE A 272 -15.65 -0.32 13.63
N THR A 273 -15.68 -0.01 12.35
CA THR A 273 -16.02 -0.95 11.26
C THR A 273 -14.94 -0.89 10.17
N VAL A 274 -14.71 -2.01 9.50
CA VAL A 274 -13.76 -2.18 8.36
C VAL A 274 -14.47 -2.16 7.01
N GLU A 275 -15.73 -1.72 6.98
CA GLU A 275 -16.61 -1.84 5.80
C GLU A 275 -16.41 -0.71 4.78
N TRP A 276 -15.37 0.11 4.93
CA TRP A 276 -15.08 1.22 4.05
C TRP A 276 -13.63 1.17 3.63
N ASP A 277 -13.42 1.05 2.32
CA ASP A 277 -12.12 1.14 1.66
C ASP A 277 -12.03 2.50 0.94
N GLY A 278 -10.99 3.29 1.23
CA GLY A 278 -10.76 4.61 0.62
C GLY A 278 -9.61 4.64 -0.38
N PRO A 279 -9.65 5.51 -1.41
CA PRO A 279 -8.49 5.74 -2.28
C PRO A 279 -7.49 6.71 -1.63
N TRP A 280 -6.68 6.21 -0.70
CA TRP A 280 -5.59 6.97 -0.06
C TRP A 280 -4.24 6.32 -0.31
N GLU A 281 -3.19 7.11 -0.17
CA GLU A 281 -1.81 6.68 -0.43
C GLU A 281 -1.00 6.75 0.85
N SER A 282 -0.10 5.78 1.04
CA SER A 282 0.85 5.81 2.14
C SER A 282 2.11 5.03 1.83
N ALA A 283 3.17 5.37 2.53
CA ALA A 283 4.45 4.68 2.46
C ALA A 283 5.11 4.66 3.85
N THR A 284 5.96 3.68 4.08
CA THR A 284 6.72 3.54 5.33
C THR A 284 8.17 3.22 5.03
N ALA A 285 9.10 3.83 5.76
CA ALA A 285 10.52 3.55 5.65
C ALA A 285 11.10 3.16 7.01
N GLU A 286 11.98 2.15 7.02
CA GLU A 286 12.85 1.87 8.17
C GLU A 286 14.02 2.85 8.16
N LEU A 287 14.34 3.42 9.32
CA LEU A 287 15.40 4.41 9.51
C LEU A 287 16.43 3.90 10.53
N SER A 288 17.59 4.56 10.59
CA SER A 288 18.64 4.20 11.54
C SER A 288 18.29 4.51 13.00
N ASP A 289 17.32 5.39 13.23
CA ASP A 289 16.84 5.83 14.55
C ASP A 289 15.36 5.47 14.82
N GLY A 290 14.75 4.66 13.95
CA GLY A 290 13.34 4.28 14.07
C GLY A 290 12.72 3.96 12.73
N TRP A 291 11.53 4.50 12.49
CA TRP A 291 10.86 4.38 11.21
C TRP A 291 9.98 5.61 10.96
N SER A 292 9.58 5.80 9.71
CA SER A 292 8.69 6.87 9.31
C SER A 292 7.53 6.35 8.49
N ALA A 293 6.44 7.11 8.53
CA ALA A 293 5.26 6.90 7.71
C ALA A 293 4.84 8.22 7.07
N GLU A 294 4.47 8.14 5.80
CA GLU A 294 3.84 9.21 5.05
C GLU A 294 2.44 8.77 4.62
N VAL A 295 1.48 9.66 4.75
CA VAL A 295 0.09 9.40 4.40
C VAL A 295 -0.46 10.60 3.66
N PHE A 296 -1.09 10.35 2.51
CA PHE A 296 -1.85 11.33 1.77
C PHE A 296 -3.33 10.92 1.73
N LEU A 297 -4.17 11.81 2.25
CA LEU A 297 -5.61 11.64 2.37
C LEU A 297 -6.30 12.67 1.45
N PRO A 298 -6.76 12.27 0.25
CA PRO A 298 -7.49 13.16 -0.64
C PRO A 298 -8.72 13.76 0.03
N TRP A 299 -9.03 15.02 -0.24
CA TRP A 299 -10.26 15.63 0.26
C TRP A 299 -11.51 15.01 -0.35
N SER A 300 -11.39 14.46 -1.56
CA SER A 300 -12.54 13.93 -2.31
C SER A 300 -13.09 12.63 -1.72
N MET A 301 -12.23 11.79 -1.12
CA MET A 301 -12.67 10.54 -0.46
C MET A 301 -13.42 10.79 0.85
N LEU A 302 -13.15 11.92 1.52
CA LEU A 302 -13.72 12.23 2.82
C LEU A 302 -15.10 12.85 2.66
N SER A 303 -16.12 12.24 3.27
CA SER A 303 -17.41 12.90 3.44
C SER A 303 -17.22 14.08 4.39
N MET A 304 -17.59 15.28 3.93
CA MET A 304 -17.36 16.53 4.65
C MET A 304 -18.61 17.41 4.57
N PRO A 305 -19.13 17.91 5.71
CA PRO A 305 -20.22 18.88 5.68
C PRO A 305 -19.73 20.20 5.07
N ALA A 306 -20.61 20.91 4.35
CA ALA A 306 -20.28 22.23 3.84
C ALA A 306 -20.13 23.22 5.00
N VAL A 307 -19.06 24.02 4.98
CA VAL A 307 -18.78 25.05 5.99
C VAL A 307 -18.54 26.38 5.30
N THR A 308 -18.96 27.48 5.95
CA THR A 308 -18.74 28.86 5.47
C THR A 308 -17.45 29.47 6.00
N ASP A 309 -16.93 28.95 7.12
CA ASP A 309 -15.75 29.43 7.82
C ASP A 309 -14.61 28.41 7.76
N ASP A 310 -13.52 28.65 8.52
CA ASP A 310 -12.43 27.69 8.66
C ASP A 310 -12.95 26.33 9.16
N ARG A 311 -12.55 25.25 8.48
CA ARG A 311 -12.97 23.90 8.88
C ARG A 311 -12.22 23.48 10.14
N GLU A 312 -12.98 22.98 11.12
CA GLU A 312 -12.44 22.28 12.29
C GLU A 312 -12.80 20.80 12.22
N MET A 313 -11.80 19.94 12.35
CA MET A 313 -11.93 18.48 12.33
C MET A 313 -11.46 17.93 13.68
N GLY A 314 -11.98 16.76 14.06
CA GLY A 314 -11.40 15.96 15.12
C GLY A 314 -10.24 15.12 14.57
N ILE A 315 -9.15 15.01 15.34
CA ILE A 315 -8.02 14.14 15.06
C ILE A 315 -7.68 13.31 16.29
N TRP A 316 -7.39 12.04 16.07
CA TRP A 316 -6.73 11.16 17.02
C TRP A 316 -5.67 10.38 16.27
N VAL A 317 -4.48 10.29 16.84
CA VAL A 317 -3.38 9.50 16.28
C VAL A 317 -2.90 8.52 17.32
N ASP A 318 -2.58 7.31 16.89
CA ASP A 318 -2.01 6.28 17.75
C ASP A 318 -0.82 5.57 17.11
N ARG A 319 -0.03 4.94 17.96
CA ARG A 319 1.13 4.16 17.57
C ARG A 319 1.14 2.87 18.39
N GLN A 320 1.25 1.74 17.73
CA GLN A 320 1.59 0.47 18.37
C GLN A 320 3.11 0.30 18.36
N VAL A 321 3.69 0.04 19.53
CA VAL A 321 5.10 -0.35 19.70
C VAL A 321 5.14 -1.83 20.06
N ALA A 322 5.32 -2.67 19.05
CA ALA A 322 5.02 -4.09 19.12
C ALA A 322 5.94 -4.87 20.07
N HIS A 323 7.22 -4.49 20.16
CA HIS A 323 8.21 -5.24 20.95
C HIS A 323 8.01 -5.10 22.47
N ILE A 324 7.33 -4.05 22.94
CA ILE A 324 6.96 -3.86 24.34
C ILE A 324 5.45 -4.01 24.57
N ASP A 325 4.67 -4.32 23.52
CA ASP A 325 3.22 -4.48 23.56
C ASP A 325 2.49 -3.26 24.14
N GLU A 326 2.95 -2.06 23.78
CA GLU A 326 2.34 -0.80 24.21
C GLU A 326 1.67 -0.08 23.04
N ARG A 327 0.51 0.54 23.32
CA ARG A 327 -0.14 1.48 22.42
C ARG A 327 -0.13 2.87 23.00
N TRP A 328 0.28 3.84 22.20
CA TRP A 328 0.39 5.23 22.59
C TRP A 328 -0.54 6.06 21.72
N SER A 329 -1.12 7.13 22.27
CA SER A 329 -1.96 8.00 21.43
C SER A 329 -1.98 9.45 21.89
N TRP A 330 -2.35 10.32 20.95
CA TRP A 330 -2.76 11.69 21.22
C TRP A 330 -4.09 12.03 20.52
N PRO A 331 -5.05 12.65 21.24
CA PRO A 331 -5.07 12.80 22.70
C PRO A 331 -5.05 11.45 23.42
N ALA A 332 -4.65 11.46 24.69
CA ALA A 332 -4.56 10.26 25.51
C ALA A 332 -5.96 9.73 25.87
N LEU A 333 -6.52 8.91 24.98
CA LEU A 333 -7.87 8.36 25.10
C LEU A 333 -7.81 6.84 25.32
N PRO A 334 -7.60 6.36 26.56
CA PRO A 334 -7.50 4.93 26.85
C PRO A 334 -8.80 4.18 26.60
N PHE A 335 -8.71 2.87 26.37
CA PHE A 335 -9.88 2.02 26.09
C PHE A 335 -10.92 2.00 27.23
N THR A 336 -10.48 2.30 28.45
CA THR A 336 -11.28 2.47 29.66
C THR A 336 -12.07 3.79 29.70
N ALA A 337 -11.68 4.79 28.89
CA ALA A 337 -12.38 6.06 28.82
C ALA A 337 -13.75 5.90 28.17
N ALA A 338 -14.76 6.54 28.77
CA ALA A 338 -16.14 6.51 28.29
C ALA A 338 -16.36 7.35 27.02
N ARG A 339 -15.45 8.29 26.73
CA ARG A 339 -15.50 9.14 25.54
C ARG A 339 -14.31 8.84 24.64
N PHE A 340 -14.52 8.89 23.33
CA PHE A 340 -13.45 8.76 22.34
C PHE A 340 -13.63 9.77 21.21
N LEU A 341 -14.52 9.52 20.24
CA LEU A 341 -14.70 10.40 19.08
C LEU A 341 -15.02 11.85 19.48
N SER A 342 -15.86 12.05 20.50
CA SER A 342 -16.23 13.38 21.00
C SER A 342 -15.13 14.07 21.81
N ALA A 343 -14.01 13.39 22.08
CA ALA A 343 -12.87 13.87 22.86
C ALA A 343 -11.58 13.99 22.03
N PHE A 344 -11.69 13.91 20.70
CA PHE A 344 -10.56 14.08 19.78
C PHE A 344 -9.92 15.46 19.90
N GLY A 345 -8.64 15.51 19.51
CA GLY A 345 -7.90 16.76 19.35
C GLY A 345 -8.52 17.56 18.21
N ARG A 346 -8.31 18.87 18.20
CA ARG A 346 -8.88 19.74 17.17
C ARG A 346 -7.83 20.06 16.12
N LEU A 347 -8.18 19.86 14.85
CA LEU A 347 -7.39 20.18 13.68
C LEU A 347 -8.12 21.28 12.88
N LYS A 348 -7.50 22.44 12.70
CA LYS A 348 -8.08 23.56 11.96
C LYS A 348 -7.44 23.66 10.57
N VAL A 349 -8.28 23.60 9.53
CA VAL A 349 -7.88 23.52 8.12
C VAL A 349 -8.56 24.64 7.30
N PRO A 350 -7.99 25.87 7.28
CA PRO A 350 -8.60 27.04 6.65
C PRO A 350 -8.84 26.94 5.13
N GLY A 351 -10.02 27.36 4.66
CA GLY A 351 -10.26 27.51 3.22
C GLY A 351 -10.21 26.23 2.39
N VAL A 352 -10.44 25.05 3.02
CA VAL A 352 -10.74 23.81 2.30
C VAL A 352 -12.20 23.85 1.85
N ALA A 353 -12.39 24.00 0.54
CA ALA A 353 -13.71 23.89 -0.08
C ALA A 353 -13.87 22.48 -0.66
N PRO A 354 -15.01 21.80 -0.42
CA PRO A 354 -15.37 20.59 -1.15
C PRO A 354 -15.25 20.81 -2.66
N ARG A 355 -14.37 20.07 -3.34
CA ARG A 355 -14.27 20.09 -4.80
C ARG A 355 -15.22 19.06 -5.40
N GLN A 356 -15.69 19.37 -6.61
CA GLN A 356 -16.41 18.39 -7.41
C GLN A 356 -15.41 17.37 -7.95
N GLU A 357 -15.79 16.10 -7.90
CA GLU A 357 -14.99 14.99 -8.43
C GLU A 357 -15.80 14.24 -9.50
N LEU A 358 -15.14 13.86 -10.60
CA LEU A 358 -15.71 13.03 -11.66
C LEU A 358 -14.68 11.96 -12.02
N SER A 359 -14.99 10.71 -11.73
CA SER A 359 -14.18 9.55 -12.07
C SER A 359 -14.88 8.71 -13.13
N LEU A 360 -14.11 8.27 -14.12
CA LEU A 360 -14.58 7.51 -15.28
C LEU A 360 -13.74 6.24 -15.42
N PHE A 361 -14.39 5.08 -15.37
CA PHE A 361 -13.74 3.77 -15.49
C PHE A 361 -14.27 3.04 -16.74
N PRO A 362 -13.66 3.26 -17.92
CA PRO A 362 -14.00 2.50 -19.11
C PRO A 362 -13.45 1.08 -19.00
N TYR A 363 -14.20 0.09 -19.50
CA TYR A 363 -13.74 -1.29 -19.54
C TYR A 363 -14.13 -1.96 -20.86
N ALA A 364 -13.35 -2.98 -21.25
CA ALA A 364 -13.64 -3.84 -22.39
C ALA A 364 -13.22 -5.28 -22.09
N SER A 365 -14.06 -6.25 -22.44
CA SER A 365 -13.80 -7.67 -22.26
C SER A 365 -14.19 -8.47 -23.51
N ALA A 366 -13.57 -9.64 -23.70
CA ALA A 366 -13.87 -10.55 -24.78
C ALA A 366 -13.80 -12.00 -24.30
N THR A 367 -14.85 -12.77 -24.58
CA THR A 367 -14.96 -14.19 -24.22
C THR A 367 -14.94 -15.03 -25.49
N PHE A 368 -14.13 -16.08 -25.49
CA PHE A 368 -14.04 -17.06 -26.58
C PHE A 368 -14.44 -18.44 -26.06
N ASP A 369 -15.60 -18.93 -26.49
CA ASP A 369 -16.00 -20.32 -26.25
C ASP A 369 -15.44 -21.23 -27.34
N GLN A 370 -14.44 -22.06 -27.00
CA GLN A 370 -13.85 -23.01 -27.96
C GLN A 370 -14.76 -24.19 -28.32
N VAL A 371 -15.78 -24.48 -27.52
CA VAL A 371 -16.72 -25.58 -27.76
C VAL A 371 -17.88 -25.12 -28.64
N GLY A 372 -18.39 -23.91 -28.38
CA GLY A 372 -19.44 -23.27 -29.19
C GLY A 372 -18.94 -22.55 -30.46
N ASN A 373 -17.66 -22.17 -30.49
CA ASN A 373 -17.08 -21.25 -31.47
C ASN A 373 -17.81 -19.89 -31.50
N ASP A 374 -18.19 -19.42 -30.31
CA ASP A 374 -18.85 -18.14 -30.10
C ASP A 374 -17.84 -17.12 -29.51
N GLU A 375 -17.90 -15.91 -30.02
CA GLU A 375 -17.09 -14.77 -29.59
C GLU A 375 -18.04 -13.68 -29.07
N GLU A 376 -17.88 -13.28 -27.83
CA GLU A 376 -18.66 -12.21 -27.22
C GLU A 376 -17.73 -11.11 -26.75
N ALA A 377 -17.97 -9.88 -27.20
CA ALA A 377 -17.18 -8.71 -26.81
C ALA A 377 -18.09 -7.72 -26.10
N ASN A 378 -17.64 -7.25 -24.94
CA ASN A 378 -18.35 -6.30 -24.11
C ASN A 378 -17.51 -5.05 -23.90
N VAL A 379 -18.16 -3.90 -23.89
CA VAL A 379 -17.56 -2.61 -23.55
C VAL A 379 -18.53 -1.89 -22.64
N GLY A 380 -18.02 -1.27 -21.59
CA GLY A 380 -18.82 -0.45 -20.71
C GLY A 380 -18.03 0.68 -20.08
N LEU A 381 -18.74 1.47 -19.27
CA LEU A 381 -18.20 2.65 -18.60
C LEU A 381 -18.91 2.84 -17.27
N ASP A 382 -18.14 2.91 -16.19
CA ASP A 382 -18.65 3.34 -14.89
C ASP A 382 -18.29 4.80 -14.64
N VAL A 383 -19.24 5.53 -14.06
CA VAL A 383 -19.18 6.96 -13.79
C VAL A 383 -19.48 7.21 -12.32
N PHE A 384 -18.56 7.89 -11.65
CA PHE A 384 -18.72 8.35 -10.28
C PHE A 384 -18.61 9.86 -10.27
N TRP A 385 -19.68 10.56 -9.91
CA TRP A 385 -19.72 12.01 -9.88
C TRP A 385 -20.11 12.51 -8.49
N ARG A 386 -19.23 13.26 -7.85
CA ARG A 386 -19.46 13.89 -6.55
C ARG A 386 -19.55 15.40 -6.76
N PRO A 387 -20.73 16.00 -7.00
CA PRO A 387 -20.87 17.45 -7.10
C PRO A 387 -20.65 18.18 -5.76
N SER A 388 -20.62 17.45 -4.66
CA SER A 388 -20.19 17.91 -3.34
C SER A 388 -19.69 16.73 -2.51
N THR A 389 -18.97 16.98 -1.41
CA THR A 389 -18.52 15.93 -0.47
C THR A 389 -19.67 15.23 0.27
N ALA A 390 -20.89 15.78 0.23
CA ALA A 390 -22.06 15.21 0.86
C ALA A 390 -22.99 14.44 -0.10
N PHE A 391 -22.67 14.41 -1.40
CA PHE A 391 -23.54 13.82 -2.41
C PHE A 391 -22.72 13.17 -3.54
N GLN A 392 -22.99 11.90 -3.80
CA GLN A 392 -22.40 11.13 -4.90
C GLN A 392 -23.49 10.57 -5.81
N VAL A 393 -23.26 10.65 -7.11
CA VAL A 393 -24.02 9.98 -8.16
C VAL A 393 -23.14 8.90 -8.76
N THR A 394 -23.59 7.66 -8.71
CA THR A 394 -22.97 6.54 -9.42
C THR A 394 -23.84 6.16 -10.60
N GLY A 395 -23.22 5.84 -11.73
CA GLY A 395 -23.90 5.42 -12.95
C GLY A 395 -23.02 4.43 -13.72
N ALA A 396 -23.64 3.44 -14.33
CA ALA A 396 -22.94 2.49 -15.19
C ALA A 396 -23.62 2.43 -16.56
N VAL A 397 -22.83 2.37 -17.62
CA VAL A 397 -23.30 2.14 -19.00
C VAL A 397 -22.80 0.77 -19.40
N ASN A 398 -23.74 -0.17 -19.58
CA ASN A 398 -23.46 -1.58 -19.82
C ASN A 398 -22.53 -2.12 -18.72
N PRO A 399 -23.00 -2.44 -17.50
CA PRO A 399 -22.13 -2.96 -16.42
C PRO A 399 -21.72 -4.43 -16.65
N ASP A 400 -20.49 -4.80 -16.30
CA ASP A 400 -20.01 -6.19 -16.34
C ASP A 400 -20.30 -6.88 -15.01
N PHE A 401 -21.15 -7.90 -15.03
CA PHE A 401 -21.47 -8.71 -13.84
C PHE A 401 -20.55 -9.94 -13.70
N GLY A 402 -19.66 -10.19 -14.66
CA GLY A 402 -18.74 -11.33 -14.67
C GLY A 402 -17.51 -11.16 -13.78
N ALA A 403 -17.20 -9.93 -13.36
CA ALA A 403 -16.06 -9.59 -12.50
C ALA A 403 -16.42 -9.43 -11.00
N VAL A 404 -17.68 -9.63 -10.64
CA VAL A 404 -18.12 -9.58 -9.24
C VAL A 404 -17.66 -10.85 -8.53
N GLU A 405 -16.97 -10.70 -7.41
CA GLU A 405 -16.63 -11.79 -6.50
C GLU A 405 -17.92 -12.59 -6.20
N SER A 406 -17.98 -13.86 -6.60
CA SER A 406 -19.09 -14.75 -6.27
C SER A 406 -19.26 -14.76 -4.75
N ASP A 407 -20.42 -14.36 -4.24
CA ASP A 407 -20.72 -14.44 -2.81
C ASP A 407 -20.32 -15.83 -2.29
N ASP A 408 -19.47 -15.87 -1.27
CA ASP A 408 -19.10 -17.13 -0.64
C ASP A 408 -20.37 -17.83 -0.17
N VAL A 409 -20.51 -19.12 -0.51
CA VAL A 409 -21.65 -19.92 -0.07
C VAL A 409 -21.52 -20.19 1.42
N VAL A 410 -22.03 -19.26 2.24
CA VAL A 410 -22.10 -19.40 3.70
C VAL A 410 -23.36 -20.17 4.07
N ILE A 411 -23.19 -21.42 4.48
CA ILE A 411 -24.29 -22.22 5.05
C ILE A 411 -24.50 -21.77 6.50
N ASN A 412 -25.39 -20.81 6.73
CA ASN A 412 -25.80 -20.41 8.07
C ASN A 412 -26.88 -21.38 8.59
N LEU A 413 -26.51 -22.20 9.58
CA LEU A 413 -27.39 -23.18 10.23
C LEU A 413 -28.09 -22.60 11.48
N THR A 414 -28.02 -21.29 11.71
CA THR A 414 -28.65 -20.61 12.85
C THR A 414 -29.91 -19.85 12.43
N ALA A 415 -30.75 -19.47 13.40
CA ALA A 415 -31.98 -18.70 13.15
C ALA A 415 -31.74 -17.18 12.96
N ARG A 416 -30.50 -16.76 12.73
CA ARG A 416 -30.12 -15.36 12.47
C ARG A 416 -29.92 -15.15 10.98
N GLU A 417 -30.33 -14.00 10.47
CA GLU A 417 -30.11 -13.63 9.08
C GLU A 417 -28.60 -13.51 8.79
N THR A 418 -28.18 -14.04 7.63
CA THR A 418 -26.83 -13.83 7.11
C THR A 418 -26.81 -12.50 6.38
N TYR A 419 -25.96 -11.57 6.82
CA TYR A 419 -25.69 -10.33 6.12
C TYR A 419 -24.40 -10.51 5.33
N PHE A 420 -24.45 -10.23 4.03
CA PHE A 420 -23.28 -10.20 3.17
C PHE A 420 -22.77 -8.76 3.08
N PRO A 421 -21.47 -8.50 3.29
CA PRO A 421 -20.91 -7.19 2.98
C PRO A 421 -21.04 -6.94 1.47
N GLU A 422 -21.73 -5.87 1.08
CA GLU A 422 -21.89 -5.47 -0.32
C GLU A 422 -20.56 -4.92 -0.83
N LYS A 423 -19.88 -5.68 -1.70
CA LYS A 423 -18.57 -5.31 -2.26
C LYS A 423 -18.64 -4.72 -3.66
N ARG A 424 -19.83 -4.64 -4.28
CA ARG A 424 -19.96 -4.07 -5.62
C ARG A 424 -19.83 -2.55 -5.55
N LEU A 425 -18.90 -2.00 -6.32
CA LEU A 425 -18.59 -0.56 -6.42
C LEU A 425 -19.82 0.35 -6.65
N PHE A 426 -20.92 -0.18 -7.17
CA PHE A 426 -22.14 0.58 -7.49
C PHE A 426 -23.19 0.62 -6.36
N PHE A 427 -23.14 -0.29 -5.39
CA PHE A 427 -24.21 -0.48 -4.39
C PHE A 427 -23.84 -0.05 -2.96
N LEU A 428 -22.64 0.52 -2.76
CA LEU A 428 -22.13 1.02 -1.48
C LEU A 428 -22.59 2.45 -1.15
#